data_AF-A0A5N6MSY5-F1
#
_entry.id   AF-A0A5N6MSY5-F1
#
_cell.length_a   1.000
_cell.length_b   1.000
_cell.length_c   1.000
_cell.angle_alpha   90.00
_cell.angle_beta   90.00
_cell.angle_gamma   90.00
#
_symmetry.space_group_name_H-M   'P 1'
#
loop_
_entity.id
_entity.type
_entity.pdbx_description
1 polymer ?
#
loop_
_entity_poly.entity_id
_entity_poly.type
_entity_poly.pdbx_seq_one_letter_code
_entity_poly.pdbx_strand_id
1 'polypeptide(L)'
;MSSSIGTRMPVAPAAPVTHARYRREPYVRCQTGSGSVDGKAVAWTRTEVLLHWIDDDGQAHNRWTPAPTVRRITRDESAWRDPYDDFRFYYQPALAA
;
A
#
# COMPACT_ATOMS: atom_id res chain seq x y z
N MET A 1 -4.60 6.09 -49.28
CA MET A 1 -3.67 5.87 -48.16
C MET A 1 -4.48 5.19 -47.05
N SER A 2 -4.35 3.86 -46.92
CA SER A 2 -5.11 3.06 -45.94
C SER A 2 -4.50 3.18 -44.56
N SER A 3 -5.29 3.61 -43.58
CA SER A 3 -4.93 3.57 -42.16
C SER A 3 -4.98 2.13 -41.66
N SER A 4 -3.83 1.60 -41.24
CA SER A 4 -3.75 0.34 -40.51
C SER A 4 -4.22 0.57 -39.07
N ILE A 5 -5.38 0.04 -38.71
CA ILE A 5 -5.82 -0.09 -37.32
C ILE A 5 -4.89 -1.13 -36.69
N GLY A 6 -3.88 -0.67 -35.95
CA GLY A 6 -3.01 -1.54 -35.18
C GLY A 6 -3.84 -2.31 -34.17
N THR A 7 -3.88 -3.64 -34.32
CA THR A 7 -4.46 -4.56 -33.34
C THR A 7 -3.82 -4.30 -31.99
N ARG A 8 -4.54 -3.63 -31.10
CA ARG A 8 -4.13 -3.47 -29.70
C ARG A 8 -4.23 -4.85 -29.06
N MET A 9 -3.09 -5.54 -28.99
CA MET A 9 -3.01 -6.81 -28.27
C MET A 9 -3.57 -6.62 -26.85
N PRO A 10 -4.26 -7.62 -26.28
CA PRO A 10 -4.62 -7.58 -24.88
C PRO A 10 -3.31 -7.48 -24.08
N VAL A 11 -3.13 -6.38 -23.36
CA VAL A 11 -2.03 -6.24 -22.40
C VAL A 11 -2.29 -7.31 -21.34
N ALA A 12 -1.48 -8.38 -21.35
CA ALA A 12 -1.47 -9.33 -20.25
C ALA A 12 -1.23 -8.54 -18.95
N PRO A 13 -1.94 -8.84 -17.85
CA PRO A 13 -1.69 -8.16 -16.58
C PRO A 13 -0.22 -8.33 -16.23
N ALA A 14 0.43 -7.23 -15.86
CA ALA A 14 1.90 -7.11 -15.76
C ALA A 14 2.57 -8.16 -14.86
N ALA A 15 1.81 -8.79 -13.97
CA ALA A 15 2.10 -10.05 -13.27
C ALA A 15 0.87 -10.39 -12.40
N PRO A 16 0.72 -11.63 -11.90
CA PRO A 16 -0.30 -11.92 -10.89
C PRO A 16 -0.07 -11.05 -9.64
N VAL A 17 -1.14 -10.42 -9.17
CA VAL A 17 -1.14 -9.64 -7.94
C VAL A 17 -1.36 -10.57 -6.76
N THR A 18 -0.46 -10.49 -5.78
CA THR A 18 -0.54 -11.21 -4.50
C THR A 18 -0.96 -10.23 -3.42
N HIS A 19 -1.73 -10.71 -2.44
CA HIS A 19 -2.15 -9.92 -1.28
C HIS A 19 -1.66 -10.55 0.02
N ALA A 20 -1.41 -9.71 1.02
CA ALA A 20 -1.28 -10.21 2.39
C ALA A 20 -2.64 -10.70 2.89
N ARG A 21 -2.60 -11.56 3.92
CA ARG A 21 -3.83 -11.87 4.66
C ARG A 21 -4.31 -10.60 5.35
N TYR A 22 -5.62 -10.41 5.37
CA TYR A 22 -6.25 -9.27 6.03
C TYR A 22 -5.73 -9.06 7.46
N ARG A 23 -5.34 -7.82 7.77
CA ARG A 23 -4.75 -7.38 9.07
C ARG A 23 -3.42 -8.06 9.41
N ARG A 24 -2.73 -8.62 8.42
CA ARG A 24 -1.38 -9.18 8.53
C ARG A 24 -0.44 -8.59 7.49
N GLU A 25 -0.80 -7.43 6.95
CA GLU A 25 0.02 -6.67 6.04
C GLU A 25 1.33 -6.28 6.75
N PRO A 26 2.49 -6.51 6.13
CA PRO A 26 3.76 -6.14 6.71
C PRO A 26 3.92 -4.61 6.68
N TYR A 27 4.56 -4.09 7.73
CA TYR A 27 5.06 -2.72 7.71
C TYR A 27 6.22 -2.60 6.74
N VAL A 28 6.21 -1.52 5.95
CA VAL A 28 7.25 -1.22 4.98
C VAL A 28 7.60 0.27 5.01
N ARG A 29 8.85 0.60 4.69
CA ARG A 29 9.31 1.95 4.38
C ARG A 29 9.60 2.03 2.88
N CYS A 30 8.97 2.98 2.21
CA CYS A 30 9.22 3.29 0.81
C CYS A 30 10.03 4.58 0.69
N GLN A 31 11.10 4.55 -0.11
CA GLN A 31 11.81 5.77 -0.52
C GLN A 31 11.09 6.42 -1.70
N THR A 32 10.82 7.71 -1.60
CA THR A 32 10.24 8.56 -2.65
C THR A 32 11.23 9.65 -3.03
N GLY A 33 11.01 10.31 -4.17
CA GLY A 33 11.85 11.44 -4.58
C GLY A 33 11.84 12.63 -3.60
N SER A 34 10.87 12.68 -2.68
CA SER A 34 10.70 13.75 -1.70
C SER A 34 10.96 13.32 -0.24
N GLY A 35 11.36 12.07 -0.01
CA GLY A 35 11.61 11.55 1.35
C GLY A 35 11.28 10.08 1.50
N SER A 36 10.74 9.69 2.66
CA SER A 36 10.29 8.32 2.89
C SER A 36 8.88 8.28 3.47
N VAL A 37 8.12 7.27 3.06
CA VAL A 37 6.76 7.02 3.56
C VAL A 37 6.72 5.64 4.19
N ASP A 38 6.22 5.57 5.42
CA ASP A 38 5.95 4.31 6.11
C ASP A 38 4.48 3.92 5.91
N GLY A 39 4.21 2.63 5.76
CA GLY A 39 2.87 2.13 5.51
C GLY A 39 2.78 0.60 5.57
N LYS A 40 1.65 0.08 5.11
CA LYS A 40 1.42 -1.35 4.90
C LYS A 40 1.57 -1.73 3.43
N ALA A 41 2.18 -2.88 3.16
CA ALA A 41 2.11 -3.50 1.83
C ALA A 41 0.82 -4.35 1.73
N VAL A 42 -0.20 -3.81 1.05
CA VAL A 42 -1.53 -4.46 0.92
C VAL A 42 -1.62 -5.40 -0.28
N ALA A 43 -0.79 -5.18 -1.30
CA ALA A 43 -0.69 -6.02 -2.48
C ALA A 43 0.72 -5.91 -3.10
N TRP A 44 1.13 -6.87 -3.92
CA TRP A 44 2.37 -6.79 -4.68
C TRP A 44 2.35 -7.66 -5.93
N THR A 45 3.15 -7.27 -6.90
CA THR A 45 3.58 -8.12 -8.02
C THR A 45 5.05 -8.52 -7.80
N ARG A 46 5.70 -9.08 -8.83
CA ARG A 46 7.15 -9.30 -8.80
C ARG A 46 7.94 -7.99 -8.74
N THR A 47 7.41 -6.90 -9.31
CA THR A 47 8.17 -5.67 -9.56
C THR A 47 7.65 -4.46 -8.81
N GLU A 48 6.45 -4.53 -8.24
CA GLU A 48 5.80 -3.41 -7.57
C GLU A 48 5.10 -3.84 -6.28
N VAL A 49 4.99 -2.92 -5.34
CA VAL A 49 4.26 -3.07 -4.09
C VAL A 49 3.20 -1.98 -4.02
N LEU A 50 1.98 -2.33 -3.64
CA LEU A 50 0.93 -1.39 -3.31
C LEU A 50 1.08 -0.98 -1.84
N LEU A 51 1.56 0.24 -1.63
CA LEU A 51 1.69 0.86 -0.33
C LEU A 51 0.37 1.51 0.07
N HIS A 52 -0.05 1.28 1.31
CA HIS A 52 -1.18 1.94 1.95
C HIS A 52 -0.72 2.67 3.22
N TRP A 53 -1.15 3.91 3.41
CA TRP A 53 -0.95 4.68 4.64
C TRP A 53 -2.06 5.73 4.78
N ILE A 54 -2.15 6.32 5.97
CA ILE A 54 -3.01 7.49 6.23
C ILE A 54 -2.09 8.65 6.56
N ASP A 55 -2.32 9.80 5.94
CA ASP A 55 -1.54 11.02 6.21
C ASP A 55 -2.01 11.75 7.48
N ASP A 56 -1.34 12.87 7.80
CA ASP A 56 -1.64 13.66 9.00
C ASP A 56 -3.03 14.33 8.95
N ASP A 57 -3.62 14.48 7.76
CA ASP A 57 -4.99 14.98 7.55
C ASP A 57 -6.05 13.86 7.63
N GLY A 58 -5.63 12.63 7.96
CA GLY A 58 -6.51 11.47 8.05
C GLY A 58 -6.95 10.90 6.71
N GLN A 59 -6.33 11.31 5.59
CA GLN A 59 -6.66 10.81 4.26
C GLN A 59 -5.92 9.50 3.98
N ALA A 60 -6.68 8.52 3.50
CA ALA A 60 -6.14 7.23 3.09
C ALA A 60 -5.49 7.34 1.70
N HIS A 61 -4.24 6.91 1.60
CA HIS A 61 -3.48 6.89 0.36
C HIS A 61 -3.15 5.46 -0.06
N ASN A 62 -3.14 5.24 -1.38
CA ASN A 62 -2.70 4.00 -1.99
C ASN A 62 -1.79 4.32 -3.18
N ARG A 63 -0.62 3.69 -3.25
CA ARG A 63 0.34 3.94 -4.32
C ARG A 63 1.13 2.69 -4.66
N TRP A 64 1.10 2.30 -5.93
CA TRP A 64 2.03 1.34 -6.48
C TRP A 64 3.43 1.96 -6.54
N THR A 65 4.41 1.23 -6.04
CA THR A 65 5.80 1.68 -5.97
C THR A 65 6.75 0.56 -6.41
N PRO A 66 7.87 0.86 -7.08
CA PRO A 66 8.83 -0.17 -7.48
C PRO A 66 9.34 -0.96 -6.26
N ALA A 67 9.29 -2.28 -6.34
CA ALA A 67 9.74 -3.15 -5.25
C ALA A 67 11.17 -2.82 -4.73
N PRO A 68 12.15 -2.43 -5.56
CA PRO A 68 13.50 -2.07 -5.09
C PRO A 68 13.55 -0.85 -4.15
N THR A 69 12.55 0.03 -4.17
CA THR A 69 12.50 1.22 -3.29
C THR A 69 11.79 0.94 -1.97
N VAL A 70 11.31 -0.29 -1.76
CA VAL A 70 10.55 -0.71 -0.58
C VAL A 70 11.39 -1.64 0.28
N ARG A 71 11.52 -1.31 1.57
CA ARG A 71 12.06 -2.24 2.57
C ARG A 71 10.99 -2.62 3.57
N ARG A 72 10.97 -3.90 3.95
CA ARG A 72 10.21 -4.34 5.11
C ARG A 72 10.84 -3.77 6.37
N ILE A 73 10.01 -3.33 7.30
CA ILE A 73 10.41 -2.86 8.62
C ILE A 73 9.54 -3.55 9.68
N THR A 74 10.03 -3.56 10.92
CA THR A 74 9.21 -3.94 12.07
C THR A 74 8.16 -2.87 12.34
N ARG A 75 7.14 -3.25 13.12
CA ARG A 75 6.17 -2.30 13.64
C ARG A 75 6.90 -1.19 14.40
N ASP A 76 7.82 -1.50 15.31
CA ASP A 76 8.43 -0.50 16.19
C ASP A 76 9.34 0.51 15.47
N GLU A 77 9.91 0.15 14.31
CA GLU A 77 10.70 1.06 13.46
C GLU A 77 9.85 2.06 12.65
N SER A 78 8.54 1.83 12.53
CA SER A 78 7.65 2.62 11.71
C SER A 78 7.29 3.94 12.38
N ALA A 79 7.49 5.05 11.66
CA ALA A 79 7.03 6.37 12.08
C ALA A 79 5.51 6.51 11.94
N TRP A 80 4.91 5.76 11.02
CA TRP A 80 3.46 5.66 10.87
C TRP A 80 2.91 4.45 11.62
N ARG A 81 1.70 4.58 12.18
CA ARG A 81 1.00 3.50 12.88
C ARG A 81 -0.32 3.22 12.18
N ASP A 82 -0.54 1.95 11.88
CA ASP A 82 -1.82 1.48 11.37
C ASP A 82 -2.89 1.68 12.47
N PRO A 83 -3.97 2.44 12.22
CA PRO A 83 -5.06 2.60 13.18
C PRO A 83 -5.70 1.26 13.59
N TYR A 84 -5.57 0.21 12.77
CA TYR A 84 -6.06 -1.13 13.10
C TYR A 84 -5.12 -1.94 14.02
N ASP A 85 -3.91 -1.46 14.33
CA ASP A 85 -3.02 -2.10 15.32
C ASP A 85 -3.58 -1.98 16.74
N ASP A 86 -4.38 -0.94 17.02
CA ASP A 86 -5.11 -0.77 18.29
C ASP A 86 -6.61 -0.85 18.02
N PHE A 87 -7.22 -1.96 18.44
CA PHE A 87 -8.66 -2.22 18.34
C PHE A 87 -9.52 -1.09 18.94
N ARG A 88 -8.97 -0.28 19.86
CA ARG A 88 -9.65 0.85 20.50
C ARG A 88 -9.95 2.01 19.55
N PHE A 89 -9.25 2.13 18.42
CA PHE A 89 -9.53 3.17 17.43
C PHE A 89 -10.94 3.03 16.83
N TYR A 90 -11.48 1.80 16.72
CA TYR A 90 -12.82 1.54 16.15
C TYR A 90 -13.89 1.26 17.21
N TYR A 91 -13.48 0.81 18.39
CA TYR A 91 -14.36 0.59 19.52
C TYR A 91 -14.14 1.67 20.58
N GLN A 92 -14.63 2.88 20.32
CA GLN A 92 -15.07 3.71 21.45
C GLN A 92 -16.25 2.97 22.10
N PRO A 93 -16.20 2.60 23.39
CA PRO A 93 -17.43 2.30 24.08
C PRO A 93 -18.23 3.61 24.04
N ALA A 94 -19.39 3.59 23.37
CA ALA A 94 -20.38 4.62 23.59
C ALA A 94 -20.55 4.71 25.11
N LEU A 95 -20.08 5.80 25.70
CA LEU A 95 -20.29 6.06 27.11
C LEU A 95 -21.80 6.13 27.27
N ALA A 96 -22.35 5.07 27.89
CA ALA A 96 -23.63 5.14 28.53
C ALA A 96 -23.54 6.28 29.56
N ALA A 97 -24.21 7.39 29.26
CA ALA A 97 -24.56 8.43 30.20
C ALA A 97 -26.07 8.42 30.36
#